data_AF-A0A9Q9IJB4-F1
#
_entry.id   AF-A0A9Q9IJB4-F1
#
_cell.length_a   1.000
_cell.length_b   1.000
_cell.length_c   1.000
_cell.angle_alpha   90.00
_cell.angle_beta   90.00
_cell.angle_gamma   90.00
#
_symmetry.space_group_name_H-M   'P 1'
#
loop_
_entity.id
_entity.type
_entity.pdbx_description
1 polymer ?
#
loop_
_entity_poly.entity_id
_entity_poly.type
_entity_poly.pdbx_seq_one_letter_code
_entity_poly.pdbx_strand_id
1 'polypeptide(L)'
;MRILIVCVAVLALAACGGPPASPGVPRLSGTPGRPAGGTGPERKAALHAAAECVRQHGIPTYQDPVLTADGHVYTDSRSYRAAEDATIAAVEQACGALMTAAQFQPTEQAPAPPALVQAGVRAAQCMRAHGLPDVSDPTAATEFTPGHGFGMNPDELPGDKENPVVQRALTECRTVLDEAARVSSLGNLGHA
;
A
#
# COMPACT_ATOMS: atom_id res chain seq x y z
N MET A 1 50.51 -66.61 -29.93
CA MET A 1 50.36 -68.06 -29.72
C MET A 1 48.92 -68.32 -29.27
N ARG A 2 48.10 -68.92 -30.16
CA ARG A 2 46.88 -69.77 -29.95
C ARG A 2 45.93 -69.36 -28.79
N ILE A 3 44.61 -69.20 -28.95
CA ILE A 3 43.65 -70.25 -29.37
C ILE A 3 42.33 -69.58 -29.81
N LEU A 4 41.77 -70.08 -30.92
CA LEU A 4 40.38 -69.89 -31.38
C LEU A 4 39.37 -70.54 -30.42
N ILE A 5 38.26 -69.85 -30.11
CA ILE A 5 36.98 -70.54 -29.89
C ILE A 5 35.89 -69.78 -30.66
N VAL A 6 35.43 -70.44 -31.72
CA VAL A 6 34.21 -70.18 -32.48
C VAL A 6 33.11 -71.01 -31.81
N CYS A 7 32.03 -70.37 -31.36
CA CYS A 7 30.76 -71.04 -31.09
C CYS A 7 29.67 -70.33 -31.90
N VAL A 8 29.08 -71.11 -32.81
CA VAL A 8 27.99 -70.76 -33.72
C VAL A 8 26.65 -71.15 -33.10
N ALA A 9 25.58 -70.44 -33.51
CA ALA A 9 24.15 -70.80 -33.47
C ALA A 9 23.40 -70.57 -32.13
N VAL A 10 22.14 -70.10 -32.07
CA VAL A 10 21.09 -69.75 -33.05
C VAL A 10 19.91 -69.09 -32.28
N LEU A 11 19.21 -68.14 -32.94
CA LEU A 11 17.83 -67.61 -32.78
C LEU A 11 17.17 -67.44 -31.39
N ALA A 12 16.66 -66.23 -31.12
CA ALA A 12 15.22 -65.89 -31.26
C ALA A 12 14.94 -64.41 -30.92
N LEU A 13 14.06 -63.78 -31.72
CA LEU A 13 13.56 -62.42 -31.56
C LEU A 13 12.61 -62.30 -30.36
N ALA A 14 12.74 -61.23 -29.57
CA ALA A 14 11.60 -60.52 -28.98
C ALA A 14 12.01 -59.08 -28.67
N ALA A 15 11.40 -58.15 -29.38
CA ALA A 15 11.55 -56.71 -29.19
C ALA A 15 10.71 -56.22 -28.01
N CYS A 16 11.22 -55.23 -27.27
CA CYS A 16 10.52 -53.99 -26.91
C CYS A 16 11.48 -53.11 -26.12
N GLY A 17 11.92 -52.01 -26.74
CA GLY A 17 12.74 -50.98 -26.10
C GLY A 17 11.88 -50.00 -25.29
N GLY A 18 12.40 -49.61 -24.13
CA GLY A 18 11.96 -48.44 -23.37
C GLY A 18 13.21 -47.63 -22.96
N PRO A 19 13.27 -46.32 -23.25
CA PRO A 19 14.45 -45.50 -22.94
C PRO A 19 14.60 -45.17 -21.45
N PRO A 20 15.82 -44.81 -21.00
CA PRO A 20 16.16 -44.63 -19.58
C PRO A 20 15.51 -43.40 -18.94
N ALA A 21 15.19 -43.52 -17.66
CA ALA A 21 14.70 -42.43 -16.82
C ALA A 21 15.81 -41.36 -16.62
N SER A 22 15.58 -40.17 -17.16
CA SER A 22 16.34 -38.96 -16.79
C SER A 22 15.72 -38.32 -15.53
N PRO A 23 16.52 -37.67 -14.66
CA PRO A 23 16.03 -37.04 -13.44
C PRO A 23 15.06 -35.90 -13.75
N GLY A 24 13.90 -35.90 -13.09
CA GLY A 24 12.92 -34.82 -13.16
C GLY A 24 13.45 -33.55 -12.53
N VAL A 25 13.79 -32.56 -13.36
CA VAL A 25 13.90 -31.17 -12.93
C VAL A 25 12.50 -30.59 -12.75
N PRO A 26 12.17 -29.90 -11.64
CA PRO A 26 10.86 -29.28 -11.46
C PRO A 26 10.65 -28.21 -12.53
N ARG A 27 9.67 -28.41 -13.41
CA ARG A 27 9.18 -27.36 -14.29
C ARG A 27 8.24 -26.47 -13.49
N LEU A 28 8.63 -25.22 -13.27
CA LEU A 28 7.74 -24.14 -12.86
C LEU A 28 6.76 -23.86 -14.01
N SER A 29 5.70 -24.66 -14.09
CA SER A 29 4.49 -24.31 -14.84
C SER A 29 3.57 -23.50 -13.92
N GLY A 30 3.98 -22.28 -13.64
CA GLY A 30 3.10 -21.24 -13.11
C GLY A 30 2.73 -20.31 -14.25
N THR A 31 1.52 -20.44 -14.77
CA THR A 31 0.85 -19.34 -15.47
C THR A 31 1.05 -18.07 -14.64
N PRO A 32 1.29 -16.88 -15.23
CA PRO A 32 1.20 -15.62 -14.50
C PRO A 32 -0.26 -15.45 -14.04
N GLY A 33 -0.61 -16.10 -12.93
CA GLY A 33 -1.80 -15.81 -12.19
C GLY A 33 -1.62 -14.39 -11.68
N ARG A 34 -2.53 -13.51 -12.07
CA ARG A 34 -2.69 -12.18 -11.48
C ARG A 34 -2.55 -12.33 -9.96
N PRO A 35 -1.61 -11.64 -9.29
CA PRO A 35 -1.45 -11.83 -7.85
C PRO A 35 -2.77 -11.45 -7.20
N ALA A 36 -3.42 -12.43 -6.56
CA ALA A 36 -4.41 -12.15 -5.54
C ALA A 36 -3.75 -11.19 -4.56
N GLY A 37 -4.40 -10.07 -4.25
CA GLY A 37 -3.83 -8.99 -3.44
C GLY A 37 -3.24 -9.53 -2.14
N GLY A 38 -1.94 -9.79 -2.17
CA GLY A 38 -1.29 -10.59 -1.13
C GLY A 38 -0.90 -9.69 0.02
N THR A 39 -1.21 -10.07 1.25
CA THR A 39 -0.76 -9.34 2.45
C THR A 39 0.64 -9.76 2.90
N GLY A 40 1.30 -10.59 2.08
CA GLY A 40 2.56 -11.24 2.38
C GLY A 40 3.81 -10.33 2.26
N PRO A 41 4.98 -10.85 2.69
CA PRO A 41 6.25 -10.12 2.68
C PRO A 41 6.64 -9.57 1.30
N GLU A 42 6.28 -10.28 0.22
CA GLU A 42 6.56 -9.86 -1.15
C GLU A 42 5.85 -8.56 -1.52
N ARG A 43 4.57 -8.38 -1.14
CA ARG A 43 3.85 -7.13 -1.40
C ARG A 43 4.41 -5.97 -0.57
N LYS A 44 4.82 -6.23 0.68
CA LYS A 44 5.50 -5.22 1.51
C LYS A 44 6.82 -4.77 0.88
N ALA A 45 7.62 -5.71 0.37
CA ALA A 45 8.86 -5.40 -0.33
C ALA A 45 8.61 -4.61 -1.62
N ALA A 46 7.57 -4.96 -2.39
CA ALA A 46 7.18 -4.22 -3.60
C ALA A 46 6.72 -2.78 -3.28
N LEU A 47 5.93 -2.58 -2.22
CA LEU A 47 5.51 -1.26 -1.74
C LEU A 47 6.72 -0.40 -1.34
N HIS A 48 7.67 -0.97 -0.60
CA HIS A 48 8.90 -0.28 -0.22
C HIS A 48 9.73 0.11 -1.46
N ALA A 49 9.88 -0.79 -2.44
CA ALA A 49 10.60 -0.48 -3.68
C ALA A 49 9.92 0.63 -4.49
N ALA A 50 8.58 0.64 -4.54
CA ALA A 50 7.83 1.72 -5.19
C ALA A 50 8.05 3.06 -4.46
N ALA A 51 7.97 3.08 -3.13
CA ALA A 51 8.20 4.29 -2.32
C ALA A 51 9.62 4.83 -2.45
N GLU A 52 10.61 3.94 -2.51
CA GLU A 52 12.00 4.32 -2.76
C GLU A 52 12.19 4.97 -4.14
N CYS A 53 11.53 4.43 -5.17
CA CYS A 53 11.50 5.06 -6.48
C CYS A 53 10.87 6.46 -6.42
N VAL A 54 9.75 6.64 -5.71
CA VAL A 54 9.12 7.97 -5.52
C VAL A 54 10.09 8.97 -4.90
N ARG A 55 10.85 8.56 -3.88
CA ARG A 55 11.87 9.42 -3.25
C ARG A 55 12.97 9.81 -4.22
N GLN A 56 13.47 8.86 -5.00
CA GLN A 56 14.55 9.08 -5.97
C GLN A 56 14.13 9.96 -7.15
N HIS A 57 12.83 10.01 -7.47
CA HIS A 57 12.29 10.70 -8.64
C HIS A 57 11.57 12.02 -8.33
N GLY A 58 11.79 12.58 -7.14
CA GLY A 58 11.50 14.00 -6.86
C GLY A 58 10.67 14.29 -5.62
N ILE A 59 10.29 13.26 -4.84
CA ILE A 59 9.56 13.44 -3.58
C ILE A 59 10.38 12.85 -2.42
N PRO A 60 11.54 13.43 -2.07
CA PRO A 60 12.50 12.82 -1.14
C PRO A 60 11.97 12.60 0.27
N THR A 61 10.92 13.32 0.68
CA THR A 61 10.28 13.17 2.00
C THR A 61 9.17 12.12 2.02
N TYR A 62 8.92 11.41 0.91
CA TYR A 62 7.86 10.41 0.82
C TYR A 62 8.10 9.25 1.79
N GLN A 63 7.15 9.03 2.70
CA GLN A 63 7.24 7.93 3.66
C GLN A 63 6.84 6.59 3.02
N ASP A 64 7.34 5.49 3.59
CA ASP A 64 6.95 4.16 3.14
C ASP A 64 5.48 3.86 3.44
N PRO A 65 4.73 3.32 2.46
CA PRO A 65 3.36 2.86 2.67
C PRO A 65 3.31 1.73 3.69
N VAL A 66 2.21 1.65 4.43
CA VAL A 66 1.92 0.55 5.35
C VAL A 66 0.83 -0.35 4.78
N LEU A 67 1.02 -1.66 4.95
CA LEU A 67 0.09 -2.70 4.50
C LEU A 67 -0.52 -3.39 5.72
N THR A 68 -1.82 -3.30 5.89
CA THR A 68 -2.56 -3.96 6.98
C THR A 68 -2.73 -5.46 6.72
N ALA A 69 -3.16 -6.18 7.77
CA ALA A 69 -3.49 -7.60 7.68
C ALA A 69 -4.65 -7.90 6.72
N ASP A 70 -5.57 -6.94 6.55
CA ASP A 70 -6.73 -7.03 5.65
C ASP A 70 -6.41 -6.54 4.23
N GLY A 71 -5.17 -6.12 3.97
CA GLY A 71 -4.69 -5.76 2.63
C GLY A 71 -4.90 -4.31 2.21
N HIS A 72 -5.33 -3.46 3.13
CA HIS A 72 -5.35 -2.02 2.92
C HIS A 72 -3.93 -1.46 2.89
N VAL A 73 -3.72 -0.52 1.97
CA VAL A 73 -2.48 0.25 1.88
C VAL A 73 -2.79 1.68 2.29
N TYR A 74 -2.06 2.18 3.27
CA TYR A 74 -2.07 3.59 3.64
C TYR A 74 -0.73 4.20 3.26
N THR A 75 -0.75 5.42 2.73
CA THR A 75 0.44 6.04 2.16
C THR A 75 0.52 7.52 2.46
N ASP A 76 1.70 8.12 2.30
CA ASP A 76 1.91 9.56 2.44
C ASP A 76 1.37 10.35 1.23
N SER A 77 0.05 10.28 1.06
CA SER A 77 -0.69 10.96 -0.01
C SER A 77 -0.46 12.47 0.02
N ARG A 78 -0.14 13.05 1.18
CA ARG A 78 0.18 14.45 1.36
C ARG A 78 1.47 14.85 0.64
N SER A 79 2.58 14.16 0.90
CA SER A 79 3.85 14.45 0.23
C SER A 79 3.74 14.24 -1.28
N TYR A 80 2.97 13.23 -1.71
CA TYR A 80 2.74 12.99 -3.14
C TYR A 80 1.98 14.14 -3.80
N ARG A 81 0.84 14.54 -3.24
CA ARG A 81 -0.03 15.61 -3.81
C ARG A 81 0.54 17.01 -3.67
N ALA A 82 1.51 17.21 -2.78
CA ALA A 82 2.19 18.49 -2.64
C ALA A 82 3.31 18.71 -3.67
N ALA A 83 3.72 17.67 -4.40
CA ALA A 83 4.71 17.78 -5.46
C ALA A 83 4.15 18.51 -6.69
N GLU A 84 5.03 19.11 -7.49
CA GLU A 84 4.64 19.75 -8.75
C GLU A 84 4.14 18.70 -9.76
N ASP A 85 3.23 19.08 -10.65
CA ASP A 85 2.69 18.17 -11.68
C ASP A 85 3.80 17.53 -12.54
N ALA A 86 4.85 18.29 -12.86
CA ALA A 86 6.00 17.78 -13.59
C ALA A 86 6.79 16.72 -12.80
N THR A 87 6.87 16.87 -11.47
CA THR A 87 7.46 15.88 -10.57
C THR A 87 6.59 14.62 -10.50
N ILE A 88 5.28 14.78 -10.34
CA ILE A 88 4.33 13.66 -10.34
C ILE A 88 4.44 12.88 -11.65
N ALA A 89 4.44 13.56 -12.81
CA ALA A 89 4.60 12.93 -14.11
C ALA A 89 5.94 12.18 -14.25
N ALA A 90 7.03 12.76 -13.75
CA ALA A 90 8.35 12.09 -13.74
C ALA A 90 8.35 10.83 -12.87
N VAL A 91 7.69 10.88 -11.70
CA VAL A 91 7.51 9.72 -10.82
C VAL A 91 6.64 8.65 -11.48
N GLU A 92 5.51 9.02 -12.09
CA GLU A 92 4.64 8.08 -12.80
C GLU A 92 5.39 7.39 -13.96
N GLN A 93 6.18 8.16 -14.72
CA GLN A 93 6.99 7.63 -15.81
C GLN A 93 8.08 6.66 -15.33
N ALA A 94 8.78 6.98 -14.24
CA ALA A 94 9.89 6.18 -13.73
C ALA A 94 9.43 4.98 -12.89
N CYS A 95 8.40 5.17 -12.07
CA CYS A 95 8.00 4.26 -11.00
C CYS A 95 6.71 3.49 -11.30
N GLY A 96 5.98 3.83 -12.37
CA GLY A 96 4.66 3.26 -12.67
C GLY A 96 4.65 1.73 -12.75
N ALA A 97 5.72 1.11 -13.26
CA ALA A 97 5.86 -0.35 -13.28
C ALA A 97 5.98 -0.95 -11.87
N LEU A 98 6.74 -0.31 -10.97
CA LEU A 98 6.88 -0.72 -9.57
C LEU A 98 5.56 -0.54 -8.82
N MET A 99 4.89 0.60 -9.01
CA MET A 99 3.58 0.88 -8.44
C MET A 99 2.52 -0.15 -8.89
N THR A 100 2.50 -0.47 -10.18
CA THR A 100 1.61 -1.50 -10.74
C THR A 100 1.89 -2.87 -10.15
N ALA A 101 3.17 -3.27 -10.08
CA ALA A 101 3.57 -4.55 -9.48
C ALA A 101 3.22 -4.64 -7.99
N ALA A 102 3.28 -3.52 -7.26
CA ALA A 102 2.92 -3.43 -5.85
C ALA A 102 1.39 -3.34 -5.60
N GLN A 103 0.58 -3.18 -6.66
CA GLN A 103 -0.86 -2.85 -6.56
C GLN A 103 -1.06 -1.63 -5.66
N PHE A 104 -0.36 -0.56 -6.02
CA PHE A 104 -0.20 0.64 -5.23
C PHE A 104 -0.51 1.88 -6.06
N GLN A 105 -1.34 2.75 -5.50
CA GLN A 105 -1.67 4.04 -6.09
C GLN A 105 -1.48 5.12 -5.01
N PRO A 106 -0.46 6.00 -5.13
CA PRO A 106 -0.15 7.03 -4.13
C PRO A 106 -1.29 8.01 -3.82
N THR A 107 -2.24 8.16 -4.74
CA THR A 107 -3.38 9.07 -4.65
C THR A 107 -4.64 8.42 -4.07
N GLU A 108 -4.69 7.09 -4.00
CA GLU A 108 -5.80 6.34 -3.42
C GLU A 108 -5.61 6.16 -1.92
N GLN A 109 -6.67 6.49 -1.17
CA GLN A 109 -6.71 6.34 0.27
C GLN A 109 -7.64 5.17 0.62
N ALA A 110 -7.13 4.19 1.38
CA ALA A 110 -7.97 3.15 1.95
C ALA A 110 -8.98 3.75 2.96
N PRO A 111 -10.12 3.07 3.23
CA PRO A 111 -11.11 3.54 4.18
C PRO A 111 -10.49 3.87 5.56
N ALA A 112 -11.02 4.90 6.22
CA ALA A 112 -10.58 5.23 7.56
C ALA A 112 -10.93 4.09 8.54
N PRO A 113 -9.97 3.58 9.32
CA PRO A 113 -10.25 2.49 10.24
C PRO A 113 -11.13 2.96 11.40
N PRO A 114 -11.86 2.05 12.07
CA PRO A 114 -12.82 2.42 13.12
C PRO A 114 -12.22 3.28 14.24
N ALA A 115 -10.98 3.00 14.66
CA ALA A 115 -10.29 3.77 15.68
C ALA A 115 -10.07 5.24 15.25
N LEU A 116 -9.73 5.46 13.97
CA LEU A 116 -9.57 6.79 13.42
C LEU A 116 -10.92 7.50 13.32
N VAL A 117 -11.95 6.84 12.79
CA VAL A 117 -13.31 7.41 12.73
C VAL A 117 -13.79 7.86 14.11
N GLN A 118 -13.60 7.04 15.14
CA GLN A 118 -13.95 7.42 16.52
C GLN A 118 -13.15 8.63 17.03
N ALA A 119 -11.85 8.72 16.73
CA ALA A 119 -11.06 9.89 17.10
C ALA A 119 -11.53 11.16 16.36
N GLY A 120 -11.88 11.04 15.08
CA GLY A 120 -12.43 12.12 14.27
C GLY A 120 -13.79 12.60 14.76
N VAL A 121 -14.69 11.69 15.15
CA VAL A 121 -15.99 12.03 15.76
C VAL A 121 -15.80 12.83 17.04
N ARG A 122 -14.85 12.45 17.91
CA ARG A 122 -14.52 13.23 19.11
C ARG A 122 -14.00 14.63 18.76
N ALA A 123 -13.16 14.74 17.74
CA ALA A 123 -12.65 16.03 17.27
C ALA A 123 -13.79 16.93 16.75
N ALA A 124 -14.66 16.39 15.91
CA ALA A 124 -15.82 17.11 15.35
C ALA A 124 -16.79 17.58 16.46
N GLN A 125 -17.06 16.71 17.45
CA GLN A 125 -17.86 17.08 18.62
C GLN A 125 -17.24 18.24 19.42
N CYS A 126 -15.92 18.22 19.61
CA CYS A 126 -15.22 19.33 20.26
C CYS A 126 -15.36 20.62 19.43
N MET A 127 -15.14 20.57 18.12
CA MET A 127 -15.28 21.74 17.24
C MET A 127 -16.67 22.36 17.32
N ARG A 128 -17.73 21.53 17.29
CA ARG A 128 -19.11 21.99 17.45
C ARG A 128 -19.34 22.64 18.82
N ALA A 129 -18.79 22.08 19.89
CA ALA A 129 -18.87 22.66 21.22
C ALA A 129 -18.13 24.01 21.36
N HIS A 130 -17.17 24.27 20.47
CA HIS A 130 -16.33 25.48 20.48
C HIS A 130 -16.62 26.47 19.35
N GLY A 131 -17.81 26.42 18.75
CA GLY A 131 -18.32 27.46 17.86
C GLY A 131 -18.26 27.15 16.37
N LEU A 132 -17.97 25.89 16.00
CA LEU A 132 -18.04 25.40 14.62
C LEU A 132 -19.20 24.39 14.47
N PRO A 133 -20.47 24.83 14.55
CA PRO A 133 -21.63 23.94 14.66
C PRO A 133 -21.85 23.05 13.44
N ASP A 134 -21.36 23.46 12.28
CA ASP A 134 -21.60 22.79 11.00
C ASP A 134 -20.55 21.72 10.66
N VAL A 135 -19.53 21.54 11.51
CA VAL A 135 -18.52 20.48 11.33
C VAL A 135 -19.18 19.11 11.46
N SER A 136 -19.14 18.33 10.40
CA SER A 136 -19.75 17.00 10.33
C SER A 136 -18.90 15.95 11.02
N ASP A 137 -19.55 14.87 11.47
CA ASP A 137 -18.83 13.69 11.94
C ASP A 137 -18.24 12.92 10.74
N PRO A 138 -16.97 12.50 10.79
CA PRO A 138 -16.36 11.72 9.73
C PRO A 138 -16.89 10.28 9.73
N THR A 139 -16.75 9.62 8.58
CA THR A 139 -17.10 8.22 8.36
C THR A 139 -15.89 7.45 7.80
N ALA A 140 -16.02 6.14 7.59
CA ALA A 140 -14.98 5.36 6.92
C ALA A 140 -14.67 5.85 5.49
N ALA A 141 -15.62 6.55 4.85
CA ALA A 141 -15.48 7.12 3.51
C ALA A 141 -14.98 8.57 3.51
N THR A 142 -14.90 9.23 4.68
CA THR A 142 -14.39 10.59 4.77
C THR A 142 -12.89 10.58 4.52
N GLU A 143 -12.44 11.43 3.60
CA GLU A 143 -11.02 11.55 3.30
C GLU A 143 -10.26 12.07 4.53
N PHE A 144 -9.12 11.46 4.79
CA PHE A 144 -8.23 11.83 5.87
C PHE A 144 -6.80 11.88 5.36
N THR A 145 -5.97 12.64 6.04
CA THR A 145 -4.54 12.70 5.74
C THR A 145 -3.78 11.92 6.81
N PRO A 146 -2.96 10.92 6.43
CA PRO A 146 -2.13 10.23 7.40
C PRO A 146 -1.23 11.18 8.19
N GLY A 147 -1.25 11.05 9.51
CA GLY A 147 -0.56 11.94 10.45
C GLY A 147 -1.25 13.29 10.75
N HIS A 148 -2.42 13.57 10.16
CA HIS A 148 -3.13 14.85 10.32
C HIS A 148 -4.63 14.73 10.64
N GLY A 149 -5.16 13.50 10.73
CA GLY A 149 -6.58 13.24 10.94
C GLY A 149 -7.46 13.62 9.73
N PHE A 150 -8.72 13.95 10.02
CA PHE A 150 -9.71 14.39 9.03
C PHE A 150 -9.61 15.90 8.81
N GLY A 151 -9.74 16.33 7.55
CA GLY A 151 -9.92 17.74 7.22
C GLY A 151 -11.35 18.22 7.51
N MET A 152 -11.51 19.53 7.56
CA MET A 152 -12.82 20.19 7.54
C MET A 152 -13.01 20.84 6.18
N ASN A 153 -14.22 20.76 5.63
CA ASN A 153 -14.55 21.41 4.38
C ASN A 153 -14.73 22.93 4.59
N PRO A 154 -14.38 23.78 3.60
CA PRO A 154 -14.59 25.21 3.72
C PRO A 154 -16.04 25.61 4.03
N ASP A 155 -17.02 24.84 3.53
CA ASP A 155 -18.45 25.08 3.75
C ASP A 155 -18.90 24.79 5.19
N GLU A 156 -18.08 24.10 5.99
CA GLU A 156 -18.35 23.80 7.41
C GLU A 156 -17.79 24.88 8.35
N LEU A 157 -17.07 25.87 7.81
CA LEU A 157 -16.37 26.89 8.58
C LEU A 157 -16.96 28.28 8.34
N PRO A 158 -17.02 29.14 9.36
CA PRO A 158 -17.50 30.52 9.23
C PRO A 158 -16.48 31.45 8.52
N GLY A 159 -15.49 30.90 7.82
CA GLY A 159 -14.40 31.61 7.18
C GLY A 159 -13.15 30.75 7.02
N ASP A 160 -12.03 31.40 6.78
CA ASP A 160 -10.71 30.77 6.67
C ASP A 160 -10.10 30.46 8.05
N LYS A 161 -8.84 30.02 8.04
CA LYS A 161 -8.05 29.71 9.25
C LYS A 161 -7.70 30.96 10.07
N GLU A 162 -7.84 32.16 9.50
CA GLU A 162 -7.64 33.44 10.17
C GLU A 162 -8.89 33.88 10.96
N ASN A 163 -10.04 33.24 10.73
CA ASN A 163 -11.26 33.50 11.48
C ASN A 163 -11.04 33.22 12.99
N PRO A 164 -11.34 34.16 13.90
CA PRO A 164 -11.08 34.00 15.33
C PRO A 164 -11.88 32.87 15.98
N VAL A 165 -13.07 32.53 15.46
CA VAL A 165 -13.86 31.39 15.94
C VAL A 165 -13.16 30.08 15.58
N VAL A 166 -12.64 29.98 14.35
CA VAL A 166 -11.88 28.82 13.88
C VAL A 166 -10.61 28.66 14.73
N GLN A 167 -9.82 29.73 14.91
CA GLN A 167 -8.59 29.67 15.71
C GLN A 167 -8.83 29.28 17.16
N ARG A 168 -9.90 29.81 17.76
CA ARG A 168 -10.29 29.44 19.12
C ARG A 168 -10.64 27.96 19.20
N ALA A 169 -11.52 27.46 18.32
CA ALA A 169 -11.91 26.06 18.31
C ALA A 169 -10.70 25.12 18.12
N LEU A 170 -9.82 25.43 17.17
CA LEU A 170 -8.57 24.68 16.95
C LEU A 170 -7.66 24.68 18.19
N THR A 171 -7.59 25.79 18.91
CA THR A 171 -6.78 25.91 20.13
C THR A 171 -7.37 25.09 21.28
N GLU A 172 -8.67 25.22 21.53
CA GLU A 172 -9.36 24.51 22.63
C GLU A 172 -9.41 23.00 22.37
N CYS A 173 -9.60 22.59 21.11
CA CYS A 173 -9.70 21.19 20.72
C CYS A 173 -8.36 20.53 20.40
N ARG A 174 -7.23 21.21 20.62
CA ARG A 174 -5.90 20.79 20.20
C ARG A 174 -5.55 19.36 20.63
N THR A 175 -5.81 19.01 21.89
CA THR A 175 -5.49 17.65 22.39
C THR A 175 -6.26 16.56 21.66
N VAL A 176 -7.53 16.81 21.29
CA VAL A 176 -8.35 15.81 20.58
C VAL A 176 -7.93 15.73 19.10
N LEU A 177 -7.55 16.86 18.51
CA LEU A 177 -6.98 16.92 17.17
C LEU A 177 -5.64 16.20 17.08
N ASP A 178 -4.74 16.43 18.04
CA ASP A 178 -3.43 15.78 18.11
C ASP A 178 -3.59 14.25 18.26
N GLU A 179 -4.61 13.79 18.98
CA GLU A 179 -4.95 12.37 19.06
C GLU A 179 -5.45 11.81 17.72
N ALA A 180 -6.34 12.52 17.01
CA ALA A 180 -6.79 12.10 15.69
C ALA A 180 -5.63 12.03 14.68
N ALA A 181 -4.71 13.01 14.73
CA ALA A 181 -3.48 13.04 13.95
C ALA A 181 -2.55 11.87 14.29
N ARG A 182 -2.38 11.56 15.58
CA ARG A 182 -1.58 10.43 16.04
C ARG A 182 -2.17 9.10 15.55
N VAL A 183 -3.47 8.90 15.73
CA VAL A 183 -4.18 7.66 15.30
C VAL A 183 -4.14 7.50 13.78
N SER A 184 -4.15 8.59 13.01
CA SER A 184 -4.00 8.51 11.56
C SER A 184 -2.54 8.40 11.08
N SER A 185 -1.54 8.34 11.97
CA SER A 185 -0.16 8.18 11.51
C SER A 185 0.04 6.84 10.80
N LEU A 186 0.92 6.78 9.80
CA LEU A 186 1.21 5.53 9.09
C LEU A 186 1.60 4.40 10.06
N GLY A 187 2.34 4.72 11.12
CA GLY A 187 2.68 3.77 12.18
C GLY A 187 1.46 3.15 12.87
N ASN A 188 0.44 3.95 13.23
CA ASN A 188 -0.79 3.42 13.84
C ASN A 188 -1.68 2.71 12.82
N LEU A 189 -1.78 3.25 11.60
CA LEU A 189 -2.58 2.65 10.53
C LEU A 189 -2.07 1.27 10.10
N GLY A 190 -0.77 1.00 10.22
CA GLY A 190 -0.21 -0.32 9.96
C GLY A 190 -0.69 -1.42 10.91
N HIS A 191 -1.32 -1.04 12.04
CA HIS A 191 -1.90 -1.93 13.04
C HIS A 191 -3.43 -1.94 13.05
N ALA A 192 -4.04 -1.22 12.10
CA ALA A 192 -5.49 -1.12 11.97
C ALA A 192 -6.12 -2.39 11.41
#